data_AF-A0A2V7FRH2-F1
#
_entry.id   AF-A0A2V7FRH2-F1
#
_cell.length_a   1.000
_cell.length_b   1.000
_cell.length_c   1.000
_cell.angle_alpha   90.00
_cell.angle_beta   90.00
_cell.angle_gamma   90.00
#
_symmetry.space_group_name_H-M   'P 1'
#
loop_
_entity.id
_entity.type
_entity.pdbx_description
1 polymer ?
#
loop_
_entity_poly.entity_id
_entity_poly.type
_entity_poly.pdbx_seq_one_letter_code
_entity_poly.pdbx_strand_id
1 'polypeptide(L)'
;MTAEPRRAAFLDRDGVLNRAVVRDGLPYPPGTLAELEITPDAPRALGSLRAAGLSLIGVTNQPDVARGTQRREVVESINAALRAALPLDDLLTCYHDDSDGCHCRKPAAGLLSEAADRHGLDL
;
A
#
# COMPACT_ATOMS: atom_id res chain seq x y z
N MET A 1 -12.43 -17.20 -24.28
CA MET A 1 -11.32 -16.23 -24.30
C MET A 1 -10.72 -16.22 -22.92
N THR A 2 -9.59 -16.90 -22.72
CA THR A 2 -8.83 -16.81 -21.47
C THR A 2 -8.17 -15.43 -21.45
N ALA A 3 -8.49 -14.61 -20.45
CA ALA A 3 -7.82 -13.33 -20.27
C ALA A 3 -6.32 -13.58 -20.13
N GLU A 4 -5.49 -12.79 -20.81
CA GLU A 4 -4.03 -12.91 -20.66
C GLU A 4 -3.62 -12.57 -19.23
N PRO A 5 -2.62 -13.28 -18.66
CA PRO A 5 -2.10 -13.02 -17.33
C PRO A 5 -1.66 -11.56 -17.18
N ARG A 6 -2.12 -10.88 -16.13
CA ARG A 6 -1.81 -9.46 -15.88
C ARG A 6 -0.59 -9.34 -14.98
N ARG A 7 0.46 -8.70 -15.49
CA ARG A 7 1.63 -8.32 -14.69
C ARG A 7 1.28 -7.15 -13.78
N ALA A 8 1.91 -7.08 -12.60
CA ALA A 8 1.69 -6.01 -11.65
C ALA A 8 2.98 -5.37 -11.13
N ALA A 9 2.86 -4.11 -10.73
CA ALA A 9 3.83 -3.43 -9.90
C ALA A 9 3.27 -3.32 -8.47
N PHE A 10 4.00 -3.90 -7.51
CA PHE A 10 3.69 -3.81 -6.09
C PHE A 10 4.47 -2.68 -5.44
N LEU A 11 3.77 -1.78 -4.76
CA LEU A 11 4.34 -0.54 -4.25
C LEU A 11 4.12 -0.42 -2.75
N ASP A 12 5.15 -0.03 -2.01
CA ASP A 12 4.95 0.33 -0.62
C ASP A 12 4.15 1.64 -0.51
N ARG A 13 3.57 1.91 0.66
CA ARG A 13 2.80 3.12 0.91
C ARG A 13 3.69 4.23 1.46
N ASP A 14 4.18 4.05 2.68
CA ASP A 14 4.91 5.07 3.43
C ASP A 14 6.37 5.16 2.96
N GLY A 15 6.80 6.35 2.57
CA GLY A 15 8.11 6.60 1.95
C GLY A 15 8.16 6.34 0.44
N VAL A 16 7.09 5.82 -0.17
CA VAL A 16 7.00 5.52 -1.61
C VAL A 16 5.83 6.27 -2.25
N LEU A 17 4.58 5.88 -1.96
CA LEU A 17 3.38 6.56 -2.49
C LEU A 17 3.10 7.88 -1.77
N ASN A 18 3.30 7.91 -0.45
CA ASN A 18 3.29 9.12 0.37
C ASN A 18 4.64 9.29 1.09
N ARG A 19 4.91 10.51 1.55
CA ARG A 19 6.03 10.76 2.44
C ARG A 19 5.78 10.14 3.82
N ALA A 20 6.85 9.64 4.42
CA ALA A 20 6.85 9.30 5.84
C ALA A 20 6.98 10.60 6.67
N VAL A 21 6.32 10.63 7.82
CA VAL A 21 6.43 11.70 8.80
C VAL A 21 7.60 11.39 9.72
N VAL A 22 8.54 12.33 9.86
CA VAL A 22 9.70 12.13 10.76
C VAL A 22 9.34 12.60 12.16
N ARG A 23 9.42 11.70 13.15
CA ARG A 23 9.27 12.02 14.58
C ARG A 23 10.48 11.48 15.32
N ASP A 24 11.14 12.33 16.11
CA ASP A 24 12.36 11.99 16.85
C ASP A 24 13.46 11.33 15.98
N GLY A 25 13.57 11.79 14.72
CA GLY A 25 14.56 11.28 13.76
C GLY A 25 14.20 9.93 13.11
N LEU A 26 13.04 9.34 13.44
CA LEU A 26 12.57 8.09 12.87
C LEU A 26 11.39 8.32 11.91
N PRO A 27 11.29 7.57 10.80
CA PRO A 27 10.18 7.66 9.87
C PRO A 27 8.95 6.90 10.39
N TYR A 28 7.79 7.55 10.31
CA TYR A 28 6.48 7.00 10.68
C TYR A 28 5.47 7.19 9.55
N PRO A 29 4.42 6.35 9.47
CA PRO A 29 3.27 6.65 8.64
C PRO A 29 2.57 7.96 9.09
N PRO A 30 1.85 8.65 8.18
CA PRO A 30 1.01 9.78 8.57
C PRO A 30 0.00 9.36 9.62
N GLY A 31 -0.05 10.11 10.72
CA GLY A 31 -0.94 9.81 11.85
C GLY A 31 -2.40 10.18 11.59
N THR A 32 -2.63 11.11 10.65
CA THR A 32 -3.94 11.64 10.29
C THR A 32 -4.00 11.90 8.79
N LEU A 33 -5.21 12.10 8.25
CA LEU A 33 -5.39 12.48 6.85
C LEU A 33 -4.75 13.85 6.53
N ALA A 34 -4.68 14.77 7.49
CA ALA A 34 -4.06 16.08 7.29
C ALA A 34 -2.53 16.01 7.15
N GLU A 35 -1.91 14.95 7.69
CA GLU A 35 -0.47 14.68 7.54
C GLU A 35 -0.14 13.95 6.22
N LEU A 36 -1.14 13.56 5.44
CA LEU A 36 -0.93 12.86 4.17
C LEU A 36 -0.31 13.81 3.14
N GLU A 37 0.95 13.57 2.80
CA GLU A 37 1.62 14.20 1.66
C GLU A 37 1.97 13.16 0.61
N ILE A 38 1.34 13.25 -0.57
CA ILE A 38 1.64 12.38 -1.71
C ILE A 38 3.05 12.68 -2.20
N THR A 39 3.83 11.63 -2.49
CA THR A 39 5.15 11.79 -3.07
C THR A 39 5.03 12.50 -4.43
N PRO A 40 5.71 13.64 -4.65
CA PRO A 40 5.47 14.47 -5.84
C PRO A 40 5.62 13.75 -7.18
N ASP A 41 6.56 12.82 -7.28
CA ASP A 41 6.82 12.07 -8.52
C ASP A 41 5.92 10.84 -8.71
N ALA A 42 5.17 10.43 -7.68
CA ALA A 42 4.35 9.23 -7.71
C ALA A 42 3.30 9.26 -8.83
N PRO A 43 2.50 10.33 -9.04
CA PRO A 43 1.51 10.34 -10.12
C PRO A 43 2.11 10.08 -11.50
N ARG A 44 3.27 10.69 -11.80
CA ARG A 44 3.97 10.51 -13.07
C ARG A 44 4.51 9.09 -13.22
N ALA A 45 5.23 8.59 -12.21
CA ALA A 45 5.83 7.25 -12.25
C ALA A 45 4.75 6.16 -12.40
N LEU A 46 3.65 6.28 -11.66
CA LEU A 46 2.51 5.36 -11.75
C LEU A 46 1.83 5.46 -13.12
N GLY A 47 1.69 6.66 -13.68
CA GLY A 47 1.20 6.86 -15.04
C GLY A 47 2.03 6.07 -16.08
N SER A 48 3.36 6.10 -15.96
CA SER A 48 4.25 5.34 -16.83
C SER A 48 4.10 3.82 -16.67
N LEU A 49 3.97 3.32 -15.44
CA LEU A 49 3.77 1.89 -15.19
C LEU A 49 2.41 1.40 -15.74
N ARG A 50 1.36 2.19 -15.55
CA ARG A 50 0.02 1.90 -16.11
C ARG A 50 0.04 1.92 -17.64
N ALA A 51 0.72 2.88 -18.25
CA ALA A 51 0.89 2.94 -19.71
C ALA A 51 1.66 1.73 -20.27
N ALA A 52 2.53 1.11 -19.46
CA ALA A 52 3.20 -0.14 -19.79
C ALA A 52 2.31 -1.40 -19.60
N GLY A 53 1.04 -1.23 -19.24
CA GLY A 53 0.07 -2.31 -19.07
C GLY A 53 0.18 -3.06 -17.73
N LEU A 54 0.82 -2.47 -16.72
CA LEU A 54 0.92 -3.04 -15.37
C LEU A 54 -0.30 -2.68 -14.53
N SER A 55 -0.81 -3.65 -13.78
CA SER A 55 -1.69 -3.39 -12.63
C SER A 55 -0.87 -2.77 -11.50
N LEU A 56 -1.42 -1.77 -10.82
CA LEU A 56 -0.73 -1.01 -9.78
C LEU A 56 -1.37 -1.31 -8.42
N ILE A 57 -0.65 -2.05 -7.59
CA ILE A 57 -1.14 -2.53 -6.30
C ILE A 57 -0.27 -1.96 -5.18
N GLY A 58 -0.87 -1.21 -4.28
CA GLY A 58 -0.21 -0.79 -3.05
C GLY A 58 -0.26 -1.90 -2.00
N VAL A 59 0.83 -2.08 -1.23
CA VAL A 59 0.92 -3.04 -0.13
C VAL A 59 1.66 -2.43 1.06
N THR A 60 1.05 -2.42 2.24
CA THR A 60 1.62 -1.75 3.43
C THR A 60 1.44 -2.54 4.73
N ASN A 61 2.40 -2.38 5.64
CA ASN A 61 2.32 -2.87 7.02
C ASN A 61 1.94 -1.69 7.93
N GLN A 62 0.88 -1.84 8.73
CA GLN A 62 0.39 -0.84 9.68
C GLN A 62 0.22 -1.46 11.09
N PRO A 63 1.32 -1.93 11.71
CA PRO A 63 1.28 -2.59 13.03
C PRO A 63 0.76 -1.72 14.16
N ASP A 64 0.82 -0.40 14.01
CA ASP A 64 0.32 0.55 15.00
C ASP A 64 -1.17 0.35 15.30
N VAL A 65 -1.90 -0.28 14.38
CA VAL A 65 -3.29 -0.72 14.61
C VAL A 65 -3.36 -1.87 15.62
N ALA A 66 -2.59 -2.95 15.43
CA ALA A 66 -2.52 -4.04 16.42
C ALA A 66 -1.96 -3.57 17.78
N ARG A 67 -1.02 -2.61 17.76
CA ARG A 67 -0.45 -2.00 18.98
C ARG A 67 -1.40 -1.03 19.69
N GLY A 68 -2.53 -0.68 19.08
CA GLY A 68 -3.52 0.24 19.63
C GLY A 68 -3.08 1.72 19.63
N THR A 69 -1.99 2.06 18.97
CA THR A 69 -1.46 3.43 18.84
C THR A 69 -2.02 4.17 17.62
N GLN A 70 -2.71 3.46 16.72
CA GLN A 70 -3.41 4.03 15.57
C GLN A 70 -4.78 3.36 15.40
N ARG A 71 -5.79 4.16 15.03
CA ARG A 71 -7.13 3.66 14.71
C ARG A 71 -7.17 3.14 13.27
N ARG A 72 -7.79 1.97 13.08
CA ARG A 72 -7.94 1.37 11.75
C ARG A 72 -8.66 2.31 10.78
N GLU A 73 -9.70 2.99 11.24
CA GLU A 73 -10.52 3.88 10.40
C GLU A 73 -9.70 5.04 9.83
N VAL A 74 -8.72 5.53 10.59
CA VAL A 74 -7.81 6.59 10.13
C VAL A 74 -6.91 6.06 9.02
N VAL A 75 -6.32 4.88 9.20
CA VAL A 75 -5.52 4.21 8.15
C VAL A 75 -6.34 3.99 6.89
N GLU A 76 -7.57 3.50 7.02
CA GLU A 76 -8.47 3.28 5.88
C GLU A 76 -8.82 4.59 5.16
N SER A 77 -9.02 5.69 5.91
CA SER A 77 -9.27 7.01 5.31
C SER A 77 -8.06 7.53 4.51
N ILE A 78 -6.84 7.31 5.00
CA ILE A 78 -5.59 7.65 4.30
C ILE A 78 -5.45 6.79 3.03
N ASN A 79 -5.71 5.50 3.14
CA ASN A 79 -5.69 4.57 2.03
C ASN A 79 -6.70 4.97 0.94
N ALA A 80 -7.92 5.36 1.33
CA ALA A 80 -8.95 5.84 0.42
C ALA A 80 -8.52 7.13 -0.30
N ALA A 81 -7.92 8.08 0.42
CA ALA A 81 -7.40 9.31 -0.16
C ALA A 81 -6.27 9.05 -1.18
N LEU A 82 -5.36 8.12 -0.87
CA LEU A 82 -4.32 7.69 -1.81
C LEU A 82 -4.90 7.05 -3.07
N ARG A 83 -5.88 6.16 -2.94
CA ARG A 83 -6.56 5.54 -4.09
C ARG A 83 -7.35 6.54 -4.92
N ALA A 84 -7.88 7.60 -4.31
CA ALA A 84 -8.57 8.66 -5.03
C ALA A 84 -7.59 9.57 -5.81
N ALA A 85 -6.38 9.75 -5.29
CA ALA A 85 -5.40 10.68 -5.86
C ALA A 85 -4.40 10.02 -6.83
N LEU A 86 -4.17 8.71 -6.70
CA LEU A 86 -3.21 7.94 -7.50
C LEU A 86 -3.94 6.85 -8.29
N PRO A 87 -3.45 6.49 -9.49
CA PRO A 87 -4.11 5.50 -10.33
C PRO A 87 -3.81 4.07 -9.85
N LEU A 88 -4.16 3.73 -8.61
CA LEU A 88 -3.99 2.42 -8.01
C LEU A 88 -5.23 1.55 -8.27
N ASP A 89 -5.03 0.28 -8.62
CA ASP A 89 -6.12 -0.68 -8.74
C ASP A 89 -6.57 -1.16 -7.35
N ASP A 90 -5.61 -1.29 -6.40
CA ASP A 90 -5.89 -1.64 -5.01
C ASP A 90 -4.80 -1.15 -4.04
N LEU A 91 -5.10 -1.18 -2.75
CA LEU A 91 -4.15 -0.88 -1.67
C LEU A 91 -4.44 -1.82 -0.49
N LEU A 92 -3.66 -2.89 -0.36
CA LEU A 92 -3.82 -3.89 0.69
C LEU A 92 -2.97 -3.54 1.91
N THR A 93 -3.51 -3.80 3.09
CA THR A 93 -2.87 -3.44 4.37
C THR A 93 -2.85 -4.63 5.31
N CYS A 94 -1.67 -4.92 5.87
CA CYS A 94 -1.53 -5.78 7.03
C CYS A 94 -1.59 -4.93 8.30
N TYR A 95 -2.50 -5.24 9.22
CA TYR A 95 -2.68 -4.52 10.50
C TYR A 95 -1.96 -5.17 11.68
N HIS A 96 -1.34 -6.33 11.46
CA HIS A 96 -0.76 -7.17 12.51
C HIS A 96 0.65 -6.71 12.92
N ASP A 97 1.02 -7.05 14.15
CA ASP A 97 2.38 -6.92 14.67
C ASP A 97 3.18 -8.21 14.48
N ASP A 98 4.49 -8.16 14.74
CA ASP A 98 5.40 -9.31 14.59
C ASP A 98 4.98 -10.52 15.46
N SER A 99 4.37 -10.27 16.63
CA SER A 99 3.92 -11.32 17.55
C SER A 99 2.74 -12.14 17.05
N ASP A 100 1.99 -11.63 16.07
CA ASP A 100 0.74 -12.26 15.61
C ASP A 100 0.98 -13.44 14.68
N GLY A 101 2.21 -13.63 14.16
CA GLY A 101 2.57 -14.74 13.29
C GLY A 101 1.75 -14.81 11.99
N CYS A 102 1.22 -13.68 11.52
CA CYS A 102 0.37 -13.65 10.33
C CYS A 102 1.18 -13.89 9.04
N HIS A 103 0.49 -14.34 7.99
CA HIS A 103 1.11 -14.57 6.67
C HIS A 103 1.15 -13.32 5.78
N CYS A 104 0.45 -12.24 6.16
CA CYS A 104 0.30 -11.04 5.33
C CYS A 104 1.32 -9.94 5.62
N ARG A 105 1.95 -9.91 6.80
CA ARG A 105 2.94 -8.88 7.14
C ARG A 105 4.22 -9.06 6.32
N LYS A 106 4.62 -8.03 5.56
CA LYS A 106 5.92 -8.03 4.85
C LYS A 106 7.06 -8.26 5.85
N PRO A 107 8.07 -9.10 5.55
CA PRO A 107 8.44 -9.60 4.22
C PRO A 107 7.71 -10.87 3.74
N ALA A 108 6.70 -11.38 4.47
CA ALA A 108 5.89 -12.48 3.96
C ALA A 108 5.10 -12.06 2.71
N ALA A 109 4.87 -13.03 1.81
CA ALA A 109 4.24 -12.78 0.51
C ALA A 109 2.70 -12.71 0.55
N GLY A 110 2.06 -12.85 1.71
CA GLY A 110 0.60 -13.03 1.79
C GLY A 110 -0.22 -11.94 1.11
N LEU A 111 0.15 -10.66 1.25
CA LEU A 111 -0.56 -9.57 0.56
C LEU A 111 -0.36 -9.61 -0.97
N LEU A 112 0.79 -10.09 -1.45
CA LEU A 112 1.06 -10.23 -2.89
C LEU A 112 0.23 -11.37 -3.47
N SER A 113 0.18 -12.52 -2.78
CA SER A 113 -0.66 -13.65 -3.17
C SER A 113 -2.15 -13.27 -3.15
N GLU A 114 -2.62 -12.58 -2.11
CA GLU A 114 -4.00 -12.11 -2.04
C GLU A 114 -4.35 -11.17 -3.20
N ALA A 115 -3.46 -10.23 -3.53
CA ALA A 115 -3.65 -9.36 -4.67
C ALA A 115 -3.66 -10.11 -6.01
N ALA A 116 -2.79 -11.12 -6.16
CA ALA A 116 -2.74 -11.93 -7.36
C ALA A 116 -4.05 -12.70 -7.58
N ASP A 117 -4.58 -13.32 -6.53
CA ASP A 117 -5.87 -14.02 -6.59
C ASP A 117 -7.02 -13.06 -6.90
N ARG A 118 -7.04 -11.88 -6.24
CA ARG A 118 -8.12 -10.89 -6.40
C ARG A 118 -8.16 -10.25 -7.78
N HIS A 119 -6.99 -10.01 -8.39
CA HIS A 119 -6.87 -9.24 -9.63
C HIS A 119 -6.46 -10.09 -10.84
N GLY A 120 -6.28 -11.40 -10.67
CA GLY A 120 -5.84 -12.32 -11.71
C GLY A 120 -4.43 -12.01 -12.20
N LEU A 121 -3.51 -11.77 -11.27
CA LEU A 121 -2.13 -11.38 -11.57
C LEU A 121 -1.24 -12.60 -11.78
N ASP A 122 -0.21 -12.40 -12.59
CA ASP A 122 0.88 -13.36 -12.80
C ASP A 122 2.13 -12.82 -12.09
N LEU A 123 2.58 -13.57 -11.08
CA LEU A 123 3.66 -13.19 -10.15
C LEU A 123 5.01 -13.78 -10.57
#